data_AF-A0AAN8FI47-F1
#
_entry.id   AF-A0AAN8FI47-F1
#
_cell.length_a   1.000
_cell.length_b   1.000
_cell.length_c   1.000
_cell.angle_alpha   90.00
_cell.angle_beta   90.00
_cell.angle_gamma   90.00
#
_symmetry.space_group_name_H-M   'P 1'
#
loop_
_entity.id
_entity.type
_entity.pdbx_description
1 polymer ?
#
loop_
_entity_poly.entity_id
_entity_poly.type
_entity_poly.pdbx_seq_one_letter_code
_entity_poly.pdbx_strand_id
1 'polypeptide(L)'
;TDPFEITELFNTAESKPHPPKYEDVRVLNSGSSLICEVEWRAPALTNGRISRYYVRVQGAVRRMRPGSALVADDFPPPTDEEKCANWDEREDASHGINPIEFTTEFLSCKYGPLKPNRNYTITVWAENSAGRSSPLVFPKHCITNYAQPDVVEKPVTSTNANHTSFNLAFKSKPDDTNGPISCYYIGIVPLLKNVSLETLPPPQEIVMDTVSKAFNNNLNALAAEKKRFFAYIAESYTEYPMDTVIGDGRGVAGMKPCSVLYLSRYKAEDVVLRPGLKYTGFLIVRVDKDDKDEVQGGAHYSRILDPMRPRAYRQLHLSGPAYGFSGYFKPVFLEPEDERSMVGAFLTVLVPLLAFLTMAAVMGLFVLHKRGEVSQWCHWLWMSKESSLGAERTLLRPSTYHAIAVDDLPSEYLMRHRDSDFLFAQEYEALPHYKLDAVASARKENACKN
;
A
#
# COMPACT_ATOMS: atom_id res chain seq x y z
N THR A 1 -89.32 -37.11 1.63
CA THR A 1 -88.20 -37.16 0.68
C THR A 1 -88.27 -35.91 -0.15
N ASP A 2 -87.36 -34.98 0.10
CA ASP A 2 -86.75 -34.10 -0.90
C ASP A 2 -85.65 -33.31 -0.18
N PRO A 3 -84.36 -33.60 -0.45
CA PRO A 3 -83.28 -32.78 0.06
C PRO A 3 -83.14 -31.54 -0.82
N PHE A 4 -82.92 -30.39 -0.19
CA PHE A 4 -82.58 -29.14 -0.88
C PHE A 4 -81.30 -29.34 -1.70
N GLU A 5 -81.46 -29.32 -3.03
CA GLU A 5 -80.35 -29.30 -3.97
C GLU A 5 -79.89 -27.84 -4.12
N ILE A 6 -78.84 -27.47 -3.39
CA ILE A 6 -78.11 -26.23 -3.66
C ILE A 6 -77.06 -26.55 -4.71
N THR A 7 -77.41 -26.33 -5.98
CA THR A 7 -76.48 -26.35 -7.11
C THR A 7 -76.53 -25.01 -7.84
N GLU A 8 -76.13 -23.93 -7.16
CA GLU A 8 -75.56 -22.78 -7.87
C GLU A 8 -74.04 -22.93 -7.88
N LEU A 9 -73.57 -23.71 -8.85
CA LEU A 9 -72.20 -23.58 -9.34
C LEU A 9 -72.11 -22.22 -10.06
N PHE A 10 -71.79 -21.16 -9.30
CA PHE A 10 -71.33 -19.91 -9.89
C PHE A 10 -70.02 -20.18 -10.62
N ASN A 11 -70.11 -20.55 -11.89
CA ASN A 11 -68.96 -20.60 -12.78
C ASN A 11 -68.70 -19.16 -13.27
N THR A 12 -68.27 -18.29 -12.36
CA THR A 12 -67.53 -17.10 -12.78
C THR A 12 -66.21 -17.63 -13.30
N ALA A 13 -66.00 -17.63 -14.61
CA ALA A 13 -64.71 -17.95 -15.19
C ALA A 13 -63.67 -17.02 -14.53
N GLU A 14 -62.94 -17.56 -13.54
CA GLU A 14 -61.91 -16.79 -12.85
C GLU A 14 -60.92 -16.35 -13.91
N SER A 15 -60.66 -15.05 -13.96
CA SER A 15 -59.71 -14.47 -14.90
C SER A 15 -58.42 -14.20 -14.15
N LYS A 16 -57.32 -14.07 -14.89
CA LYS A 16 -56.01 -13.77 -14.28
C LYS A 16 -56.09 -12.47 -13.46
N PRO A 17 -55.35 -12.38 -12.34
CA PRO A 17 -55.32 -11.16 -11.55
C PRO A 17 -54.64 -10.04 -12.33
N HIS A 18 -54.99 -8.80 -12.01
CA HIS A 18 -54.20 -7.64 -12.43
C HIS A 18 -52.79 -7.68 -11.80
N PRO A 19 -51.83 -6.88 -12.31
CA PRO A 19 -50.53 -6.79 -11.67
C PRO A 19 -50.65 -6.28 -10.22
N PRO A 20 -49.75 -6.71 -9.32
CA PRO A 20 -49.62 -6.14 -7.98
C PRO A 20 -49.39 -4.62 -8.02
N LYS A 21 -49.54 -3.95 -6.88
CA LYS A 21 -49.20 -2.52 -6.74
C LYS A 21 -47.86 -2.39 -6.02
N TYR A 22 -46.95 -1.59 -6.55
CA TYR A 22 -45.71 -1.28 -5.85
C TYR A 22 -46.00 -0.36 -4.66
N GLU A 23 -45.27 -0.53 -3.56
CA GLU A 23 -45.30 0.40 -2.43
C GLU A 23 -43.96 1.13 -2.32
N ASP A 24 -42.89 0.40 -1.99
CA ASP A 24 -41.55 0.97 -1.86
C ASP A 24 -40.46 -0.06 -2.14
N VAL A 25 -39.29 0.46 -2.51
CA VAL A 25 -38.05 -0.30 -2.63
C VAL A 25 -36.93 0.52 -2.03
N ARG A 26 -36.17 -0.09 -1.13
CA ARG A 26 -35.07 0.59 -0.45
C ARG A 26 -33.90 -0.34 -0.15
N VAL A 27 -32.70 0.24 -0.15
CA VAL A 27 -31.47 -0.44 0.23
C VAL A 27 -31.24 -0.22 1.72
N LEU A 28 -31.16 -1.31 2.48
CA LEU A 28 -30.85 -1.32 3.90
C LEU A 28 -29.37 -1.70 4.11
N ASN A 29 -28.74 -1.09 5.10
CA ASN A 29 -27.39 -1.45 5.53
C ASN A 29 -27.48 -2.29 6.82
N SER A 30 -27.15 -3.58 6.72
CA SER A 30 -27.16 -4.53 7.85
C SER A 30 -25.84 -4.50 8.64
N GLY A 31 -24.96 -3.54 8.37
CA GLY A 31 -23.61 -3.42 8.95
C GLY A 31 -22.56 -4.23 8.19
N SER A 32 -22.83 -5.50 7.89
CA SER A 32 -21.91 -6.39 7.15
C SER A 32 -22.19 -6.48 5.64
N SER A 33 -23.41 -6.15 5.21
CA SER A 33 -23.85 -6.24 3.82
C SER A 33 -25.00 -5.26 3.52
N LEU A 34 -25.21 -4.99 2.23
CA LEU A 34 -26.41 -4.31 1.75
C LEU A 34 -27.51 -5.35 1.49
N ILE A 35 -28.74 -4.96 1.79
CA ILE A 35 -29.95 -5.74 1.60
C ILE A 35 -30.94 -4.88 0.81
N CYS A 36 -31.63 -5.47 -0.16
CA CYS A 36 -32.74 -4.84 -0.88
C CYS A 36 -34.05 -5.23 -0.21
N GLU A 37 -34.79 -4.27 0.33
CA GLU A 37 -36.14 -4.47 0.85
C GLU A 37 -37.15 -4.05 -0.21
N VAL A 38 -38.10 -4.94 -0.49
CA VAL A 38 -39.13 -4.79 -1.52
C VAL A 38 -40.50 -4.89 -0.87
N GLU A 39 -41.33 -3.87 -1.06
CA GLU A 39 -42.68 -3.78 -0.50
C GLU A 39 -43.73 -3.62 -1.61
N TRP A 40 -44.77 -4.47 -1.58
CA TRP A 40 -45.87 -4.42 -2.54
C TRP A 40 -47.22 -4.70 -1.88
N ARG A 41 -48.30 -4.30 -2.55
CA ARG A 41 -49.69 -4.59 -2.18
C ARG A 41 -50.35 -5.50 -3.20
N ALA A 42 -51.46 -6.09 -2.78
CA ALA A 42 -52.30 -6.91 -3.63
C ALA A 42 -52.79 -6.16 -4.89
N PRO A 43 -53.08 -6.87 -5.99
CA PRO A 43 -53.67 -6.29 -7.19
C PRO A 43 -54.95 -5.50 -6.90
N ALA A 44 -55.21 -4.46 -7.69
CA ALA A 44 -56.47 -3.70 -7.60
C ALA A 44 -57.71 -4.58 -7.87
N LEU A 45 -57.55 -5.54 -8.78
CA LEU A 45 -58.56 -6.51 -9.18
C LEU A 45 -57.91 -7.89 -9.15
N THR A 46 -58.27 -8.72 -8.17
CA THR A 46 -57.66 -10.05 -7.97
C THR A 46 -58.34 -11.15 -8.78
N ASN A 47 -59.57 -10.92 -9.23
CA ASN A 47 -60.36 -11.85 -10.06
C ASN A 47 -60.41 -13.29 -9.51
N GLY A 48 -60.38 -13.42 -8.19
CA GLY A 48 -60.25 -14.68 -7.47
C GLY A 48 -59.38 -14.51 -6.22
N ARG A 49 -59.18 -15.62 -5.48
CA ARG A 49 -58.25 -15.65 -4.34
C ARG A 49 -56.82 -15.77 -4.86
N ILE A 50 -55.94 -14.86 -4.42
CA ILE A 50 -54.51 -14.96 -4.71
C ILE A 50 -53.94 -16.16 -3.94
N SER A 51 -53.32 -17.08 -4.68
CA SER A 51 -52.67 -18.26 -4.13
C SER A 51 -51.22 -18.00 -3.78
N ARG A 52 -50.48 -17.27 -4.64
CA ARG A 52 -49.03 -17.03 -4.51
C ARG A 52 -48.61 -15.69 -5.12
N TYR A 53 -47.48 -15.18 -4.61
CA TYR A 53 -46.70 -14.14 -5.28
C TYR A 53 -45.35 -14.69 -5.73
N TYR A 54 -44.85 -14.21 -6.87
CA TYR A 54 -43.50 -14.49 -7.33
C TYR A 54 -42.74 -13.17 -7.37
N VAL A 55 -41.57 -13.12 -6.76
CA VAL A 55 -40.72 -11.93 -6.74
C VAL A 55 -39.38 -12.32 -7.35
N ARG A 56 -38.93 -11.54 -8.33
CA ARG A 56 -37.62 -11.68 -8.95
C ARG A 56 -36.81 -10.42 -8.67
N VAL A 57 -35.67 -10.59 -8.01
CA VAL A 57 -34.67 -9.55 -7.79
C VAL A 57 -33.42 -9.96 -8.55
N GLN A 58 -33.08 -9.18 -9.59
CA GLN A 58 -31.97 -9.49 -10.50
C GLN A 58 -31.04 -8.30 -10.62
N GLY A 59 -29.76 -8.49 -10.28
CA GLY A 59 -28.72 -7.48 -10.30
C GLY A 59 -27.82 -7.58 -11.53
N ALA A 60 -27.94 -6.62 -12.44
CA ALA A 60 -27.05 -6.49 -13.59
C ALA A 60 -25.86 -5.57 -13.28
N VAL A 61 -24.71 -5.81 -13.89
CA VAL A 61 -23.52 -4.94 -13.74
C VAL A 61 -23.79 -3.56 -14.32
N ARG A 62 -23.51 -2.50 -13.55
CA ARG A 62 -23.81 -1.12 -13.97
C ARG A 62 -22.80 -0.58 -14.96
N ARG A 63 -21.53 -0.71 -14.62
CA ARG A 63 -20.41 -0.24 -15.43
C ARG A 63 -19.37 -1.33 -15.52
N MET A 64 -18.99 -1.59 -16.75
CA MET A 64 -17.92 -2.51 -17.09
C MET A 64 -16.97 -1.80 -18.04
N ARG A 65 -15.67 -2.09 -17.95
CA ARG A 65 -14.75 -1.59 -18.96
C ARG A 65 -15.03 -2.27 -20.30
N PRO A 66 -14.90 -1.56 -21.43
CA PRO A 66 -14.95 -2.16 -22.74
C PRO A 66 -13.92 -3.30 -22.85
N GLY A 67 -14.37 -4.51 -23.21
CA GLY A 67 -13.52 -5.69 -23.36
C GLY A 67 -13.32 -6.56 -22.11
N SER A 68 -13.92 -6.22 -20.97
CA SER A 68 -13.95 -7.15 -19.82
C SER A 68 -14.91 -8.33 -20.09
N ALA A 69 -14.68 -9.47 -19.43
CA ALA A 69 -15.46 -10.70 -19.62
C ALA A 69 -16.92 -10.54 -19.19
N LEU A 70 -17.87 -11.18 -19.88
CA LEU A 70 -19.28 -11.12 -19.49
C LEU A 70 -19.48 -11.65 -18.07
N VAL A 71 -20.06 -10.83 -17.20
CA VAL A 71 -20.39 -11.19 -15.82
C VAL A 71 -21.86 -11.56 -15.74
N ALA A 72 -22.14 -12.71 -15.15
CA ALA A 72 -23.50 -13.17 -14.93
C ALA A 72 -24.25 -12.26 -13.95
N ASP A 73 -25.56 -12.15 -14.16
CA ASP A 73 -26.44 -11.41 -13.26
C ASP A 73 -26.47 -12.05 -11.87
N ASP A 74 -26.69 -11.20 -10.88
CA ASP A 74 -26.76 -11.59 -9.48
C ASP A 74 -28.20 -11.84 -9.04
N PHE A 75 -28.46 -12.99 -8.41
CA PHE A 75 -29.75 -13.35 -7.84
C PHE A 75 -29.56 -13.51 -6.32
N PRO A 76 -29.79 -12.43 -5.54
CA PRO A 76 -29.54 -12.46 -4.10
C PRO A 76 -30.59 -13.34 -3.41
N PRO A 77 -30.20 -14.18 -2.45
CA PRO A 77 -31.16 -15.00 -1.72
C PRO A 77 -32.05 -14.12 -0.82
N PRO A 78 -33.26 -14.58 -0.49
CA PRO A 78 -34.08 -13.95 0.53
C PRO A 78 -33.42 -14.09 1.91
N THR A 79 -33.57 -13.11 2.79
CA THR A 79 -33.03 -13.18 4.16
C THR A 79 -33.88 -14.05 5.09
N ASP A 80 -35.14 -14.26 4.72
CA ASP A 80 -36.11 -15.14 5.39
C ASP A 80 -36.64 -16.13 4.35
N GLU A 81 -35.97 -17.28 4.22
CA GLU A 81 -36.27 -18.31 3.22
C GLU A 81 -37.61 -19.02 3.46
N GLU A 82 -38.17 -18.93 4.68
CA GLU A 82 -39.47 -19.53 4.99
C GLU A 82 -40.61 -18.72 4.38
N LYS A 83 -40.48 -17.38 4.34
CA LYS A 83 -41.54 -16.46 3.90
C LYS A 83 -41.30 -15.87 2.52
N CYS A 84 -40.04 -15.77 2.11
CA CYS A 84 -39.64 -15.08 0.90
C CYS A 84 -38.88 -16.02 -0.03
N ALA A 85 -39.07 -15.83 -1.33
CA ALA A 85 -38.33 -16.52 -2.38
C ALA A 85 -37.86 -15.50 -3.43
N ASN A 86 -36.72 -15.76 -4.06
CA ASN A 86 -36.26 -15.02 -5.23
C ASN A 86 -36.38 -15.91 -6.46
N TRP A 87 -37.46 -15.73 -7.21
CA TRP A 87 -37.79 -16.56 -8.35
C TRP A 87 -36.86 -16.28 -9.53
N ASP A 88 -36.03 -17.27 -9.87
CA ASP A 88 -35.38 -17.35 -11.17
C ASP A 88 -36.26 -18.18 -12.14
N GLU A 89 -36.20 -17.93 -13.44
CA GLU A 89 -37.05 -18.62 -14.43
C GLU A 89 -36.85 -20.16 -14.47
N ARG A 90 -35.88 -20.69 -13.73
CA ARG A 90 -35.50 -22.11 -13.67
C ARG A 90 -36.11 -22.82 -12.46
N GLU A 91 -36.62 -22.09 -11.47
CA GLU A 91 -37.24 -22.65 -10.27
C GLU A 91 -38.68 -23.11 -10.49
N ASP A 92 -39.01 -24.27 -9.92
CA ASP A 92 -40.33 -24.87 -9.94
C ASP A 92 -41.39 -23.91 -9.37
N ALA A 93 -42.60 -23.94 -9.95
CA ALA A 93 -43.73 -23.09 -9.56
C ALA A 93 -44.18 -23.24 -8.08
N SER A 94 -43.60 -24.17 -7.32
CA SER A 94 -43.83 -24.41 -5.90
C SER A 94 -43.20 -23.36 -4.97
N HIS A 95 -42.15 -22.65 -5.39
CA HIS A 95 -41.42 -21.64 -4.59
C HIS A 95 -42.03 -20.23 -4.63
N GLY A 96 -43.36 -20.13 -4.62
CA GLY A 96 -44.05 -18.83 -4.53
C GLY A 96 -44.34 -18.42 -3.09
N ILE A 97 -44.33 -17.12 -2.83
CA ILE A 97 -44.60 -16.49 -1.53
C ILE A 97 -46.09 -16.61 -1.20
N ASN A 98 -46.40 -17.12 -0.02
CA ASN A 98 -47.78 -17.31 0.42
C ASN A 98 -48.36 -16.00 1.00
N PRO A 99 -49.48 -15.48 0.46
CA PRO A 99 -50.06 -14.23 0.95
C PRO A 99 -50.59 -14.31 2.39
N ILE A 100 -50.91 -15.50 2.90
CA ILE A 100 -51.50 -15.70 4.24
C ILE A 100 -50.49 -15.45 5.36
N GLU A 101 -49.19 -15.52 5.06
CA GLU A 101 -48.11 -15.35 6.03
C GLU A 101 -47.88 -13.88 6.42
N PHE A 102 -48.55 -12.94 5.73
CA PHE A 102 -48.44 -11.50 5.98
C PHE A 102 -49.70 -10.98 6.67
N THR A 103 -49.54 -10.44 7.88
CA THR A 103 -50.64 -9.86 8.67
C THR A 103 -50.85 -8.36 8.40
N THR A 104 -50.02 -7.77 7.54
CA THR A 104 -49.98 -6.34 7.20
C THR A 104 -50.69 -6.04 5.88
N GLU A 105 -51.10 -4.80 5.66
CA GLU A 105 -51.73 -4.35 4.40
C GLU A 105 -50.82 -4.43 3.17
N PHE A 106 -49.52 -4.57 3.39
CA PHE A 106 -48.48 -4.71 2.38
C PHE A 106 -47.59 -5.91 2.72
N LEU A 107 -47.06 -6.57 1.68
CA LEU A 107 -46.10 -7.65 1.77
C LEU A 107 -44.69 -7.06 1.66
N SER A 108 -43.74 -7.62 2.41
CA SER A 108 -42.36 -7.14 2.44
C SER A 108 -41.39 -8.32 2.42
N CYS A 109 -40.42 -8.28 1.50
CA CYS A 109 -39.35 -9.26 1.42
C CYS A 109 -37.99 -8.57 1.31
N LYS A 110 -36.99 -9.19 1.94
CA LYS A 110 -35.62 -8.70 2.02
C LYS A 110 -34.69 -9.66 1.29
N TYR A 111 -33.82 -9.12 0.44
CA TYR A 111 -32.92 -9.88 -0.42
C TYR A 111 -31.49 -9.42 -0.25
N GLY A 112 -30.58 -10.34 0.03
CA GLY A 112 -29.16 -10.03 0.20
C GLY A 112 -28.36 -11.24 0.67
N PRO A 113 -27.03 -11.12 0.76
CA PRO A 113 -26.23 -9.89 0.57
C PRO A 113 -26.14 -9.45 -0.90
N LEU A 114 -26.31 -8.16 -1.15
CA LEU A 114 -26.16 -7.59 -2.51
C LEU A 114 -24.68 -7.44 -2.89
N LYS A 115 -24.35 -7.76 -4.15
CA LYS A 115 -23.03 -7.53 -4.74
C LYS A 115 -22.80 -6.05 -5.12
N PRO A 116 -21.54 -5.58 -5.11
CA PRO A 116 -21.18 -4.21 -5.51
C PRO A 116 -21.38 -3.97 -7.02
N ASN A 117 -21.44 -2.70 -7.44
CA ASN A 117 -21.55 -2.32 -8.85
C ASN A 117 -22.72 -3.02 -9.57
N ARG A 118 -23.89 -3.10 -8.91
CA ARG A 118 -25.11 -3.73 -9.44
C ARG A 118 -26.29 -2.78 -9.43
N ASN A 119 -27.12 -2.91 -10.45
CA ASN A 119 -28.45 -2.31 -10.52
C ASN A 119 -29.48 -3.44 -10.47
N TYR A 120 -30.16 -3.55 -9.34
CA TYR A 120 -31.16 -4.58 -9.11
C TYR A 120 -32.52 -4.13 -9.61
N THR A 121 -33.04 -4.87 -10.58
CA THR A 121 -34.41 -4.73 -11.07
C THR A 121 -35.30 -5.71 -10.34
N ILE A 122 -36.46 -5.22 -9.91
CA ILE A 122 -37.42 -5.97 -9.10
C ILE A 122 -38.70 -6.13 -9.91
N THR A 123 -39.13 -7.38 -10.06
CA THR A 123 -40.37 -7.73 -10.76
C THR A 123 -41.22 -8.64 -9.89
N VAL A 124 -42.53 -8.36 -9.81
CA VAL A 124 -43.47 -9.11 -8.97
C VAL A 124 -44.68 -9.55 -9.79
N TRP A 125 -45.12 -10.78 -9.57
CA TRP A 125 -46.34 -11.35 -10.17
C TRP A 125 -47.26 -11.86 -9.07
N ALA A 126 -48.56 -11.81 -9.34
CA ALA A 126 -49.57 -12.48 -8.54
C ALA A 126 -50.12 -13.70 -9.31
N GLU A 127 -50.50 -14.74 -8.61
CA GLU A 127 -51.15 -15.91 -9.19
C GLU A 127 -52.46 -16.22 -8.46
N ASN A 128 -53.49 -16.58 -9.23
CA ASN A 128 -54.71 -17.19 -8.73
C ASN A 128 -54.95 -18.53 -9.47
N SER A 129 -56.08 -19.17 -9.23
CA SER A 129 -56.55 -20.39 -9.92
C SER A 129 -56.59 -20.29 -11.45
N ALA A 130 -56.78 -19.09 -12.01
CA ALA A 130 -56.77 -18.83 -13.46
C ALA A 130 -55.35 -18.58 -14.03
N GLY A 131 -54.35 -18.46 -13.15
CA GLY A 131 -52.93 -18.36 -13.48
C GLY A 131 -52.28 -17.02 -13.11
N ARG A 132 -51.07 -16.81 -13.62
CA ARG A 132 -50.19 -15.68 -13.30
C ARG A 132 -50.60 -14.39 -14.00
N SER A 133 -50.56 -13.27 -13.27
CA SER A 133 -50.77 -11.90 -13.76
C SER A 133 -49.70 -11.45 -14.76
N SER A 134 -49.90 -10.29 -15.38
CA SER A 134 -48.79 -9.53 -15.97
C SER A 134 -47.80 -9.07 -14.89
N PRO A 135 -46.50 -8.87 -15.22
CA PRO A 135 -45.50 -8.40 -14.26
C PRO A 135 -45.78 -6.97 -13.78
N LEU A 136 -45.57 -6.74 -12.49
CA LEU A 136 -45.25 -5.42 -11.92
C LEU A 136 -43.73 -5.25 -11.96
N VAL A 137 -43.23 -4.25 -12.69
CA VAL A 137 -41.81 -3.84 -12.63
C VAL A 137 -41.71 -2.59 -11.78
N PHE A 138 -40.86 -2.61 -10.75
CA PHE A 138 -40.68 -1.44 -9.89
C PHE A 138 -39.94 -0.32 -10.64
N PRO A 139 -40.39 0.94 -10.51
CA PRO A 139 -39.72 2.08 -11.14
C PRO A 139 -38.42 2.47 -10.42
N LYS A 140 -38.31 2.17 -9.11
CA LYS A 140 -37.10 2.34 -8.32
C LYS A 140 -36.29 1.04 -8.34
N HIS A 141 -34.97 1.19 -8.26
CA HIS A 141 -34.03 0.09 -8.22
C HIS A 141 -33.25 0.08 -6.92
N CYS A 142 -32.80 -1.11 -6.50
CA CYS A 142 -31.76 -1.22 -5.49
C CYS A 142 -30.40 -1.08 -6.19
N ILE A 143 -29.67 -0.01 -5.91
CA ILE A 143 -28.38 0.28 -6.56
C ILE A 143 -27.27 0.12 -5.51
N THR A 144 -26.24 -0.64 -5.85
CA THR A 144 -25.06 -0.78 -5.00
C THR A 144 -23.90 0.06 -5.53
N ASN A 145 -23.14 0.63 -4.60
CA ASN A 145 -21.94 1.40 -4.89
C ASN A 145 -20.80 0.46 -5.32
N TYR A 146 -19.71 1.03 -5.82
CA TYR A 146 -18.49 0.28 -6.11
C TYR A 146 -17.80 -0.16 -4.82
N ALA A 147 -17.02 -1.23 -4.92
CA ALA A 147 -16.24 -1.76 -3.80
C ALA A 147 -14.86 -2.23 -4.27
N GLN A 148 -14.02 -2.62 -3.32
CA GLN A 148 -12.72 -3.22 -3.60
C GLN A 148 -12.87 -4.53 -4.41
N PRO A 149 -11.86 -4.90 -5.23
CA PRO A 149 -11.80 -6.22 -5.85
C PRO A 149 -11.80 -7.34 -4.80
N ASP A 150 -12.35 -8.50 -5.16
CA ASP A 150 -12.43 -9.65 -4.26
C ASP A 150 -11.05 -10.26 -3.98
N VAL A 151 -10.20 -10.30 -5.01
CA VAL A 151 -8.84 -10.86 -4.93
C VAL A 151 -7.86 -9.88 -5.58
N VAL A 152 -6.79 -9.57 -4.85
CA VAL A 152 -5.63 -8.86 -5.36
C VAL A 152 -4.41 -9.76 -5.13
N GLU A 153 -3.85 -10.30 -6.21
CA GLU A 153 -2.67 -11.16 -6.12
C GLU A 153 -1.45 -10.38 -5.67
N LYS A 154 -0.60 -11.03 -4.87
CA LYS A 154 0.66 -10.42 -4.43
C LYS A 154 1.69 -10.42 -5.56
N PRO A 155 2.51 -9.36 -5.67
CA PRO A 155 3.61 -9.32 -6.63
C PRO A 155 4.61 -10.47 -6.42
N VAL A 156 5.30 -10.86 -7.48
CA VAL A 156 6.38 -11.85 -7.43
C VAL A 156 7.71 -11.16 -7.73
N THR A 157 8.69 -11.38 -6.88
CA THR A 157 10.05 -10.85 -7.06
C THR A 157 10.76 -11.65 -8.16
N SER A 158 11.34 -10.98 -9.17
CA SER A 158 12.15 -11.66 -10.19
C SER A 158 13.64 -11.64 -9.83
N THR A 159 14.42 -12.57 -10.39
CA THR A 159 15.78 -12.97 -9.94
C THR A 159 16.89 -11.94 -10.20
N ASN A 160 16.58 -10.74 -10.69
CA ASN A 160 17.58 -9.71 -11.00
C ASN A 160 17.46 -8.58 -9.97
N ALA A 161 17.90 -8.84 -8.73
CA ALA A 161 18.08 -7.79 -7.73
C ALA A 161 19.51 -7.26 -7.82
N ASN A 162 19.66 -5.96 -8.04
CA ASN A 162 20.93 -5.26 -7.88
C ASN A 162 21.12 -4.91 -6.39
N HIS A 163 22.24 -4.30 -6.01
CA HIS A 163 22.47 -3.86 -4.62
C HIS A 163 21.52 -2.74 -4.16
N THR A 164 20.86 -2.06 -5.11
CA THR A 164 20.07 -0.85 -4.85
C THR A 164 18.65 -0.88 -5.45
N SER A 165 18.30 -1.94 -6.17
CA SER A 165 16.98 -2.08 -6.79
C SER A 165 16.57 -3.54 -6.96
N PHE A 166 15.27 -3.80 -7.10
CA PHE A 166 14.76 -5.14 -7.39
C PHE A 166 13.52 -5.09 -8.27
N ASN A 167 13.29 -6.17 -9.01
CA ASN A 167 12.19 -6.27 -9.95
C ASN A 167 10.96 -6.95 -9.33
N LEU A 168 9.79 -6.41 -9.64
CA LEU A 168 8.48 -6.97 -9.31
C LEU A 168 7.73 -7.34 -10.59
N ALA A 169 7.12 -8.52 -10.60
CA ALA A 169 6.26 -9.01 -11.66
C ALA A 169 4.84 -9.26 -11.15
N PHE A 170 3.87 -9.01 -12.02
CA PHE A 170 2.45 -8.97 -11.73
C PHE A 170 1.72 -9.96 -12.64
N LYS A 171 1.26 -11.08 -12.06
CA LYS A 171 0.78 -12.22 -12.85
C LYS A 171 -0.59 -12.02 -13.48
N SER A 172 -1.56 -11.56 -12.71
CA SER A 172 -2.94 -11.42 -13.15
C SER A 172 -3.50 -10.08 -12.73
N LYS A 173 -4.19 -9.40 -13.64
CA LYS A 173 -4.86 -8.13 -13.35
C LYS A 173 -6.01 -8.39 -12.38
N PRO A 174 -6.17 -7.59 -11.30
CA PRO A 174 -7.34 -7.68 -10.43
C PRO A 174 -8.63 -7.45 -11.21
N ASP A 175 -9.66 -8.22 -10.85
CA ASP A 175 -10.98 -8.14 -11.46
C ASP A 175 -11.66 -6.78 -11.16
N ASP A 176 -12.32 -6.22 -12.18
CA ASP A 176 -13.03 -4.93 -12.11
C ASP A 176 -14.56 -5.08 -12.03
N THR A 177 -15.06 -6.31 -11.78
CA THR A 177 -16.50 -6.60 -11.59
C THR A 177 -17.16 -5.78 -10.49
N ASN A 178 -16.44 -5.49 -9.40
CA ASN A 178 -16.94 -4.71 -8.26
C ASN A 178 -16.84 -3.19 -8.47
N GLY A 179 -16.26 -2.76 -9.60
CA GLY A 179 -16.12 -1.36 -9.99
C GLY A 179 -14.84 -1.10 -10.78
N PRO A 180 -14.81 -0.05 -11.61
CA PRO A 180 -13.64 0.32 -12.40
C PRO A 180 -12.48 0.75 -11.49
N ILE A 181 -11.36 0.04 -11.60
CA ILE A 181 -10.14 0.37 -10.86
C ILE A 181 -9.56 1.71 -11.34
N SER A 182 -9.42 2.71 -10.48
CA SER A 182 -8.85 3.99 -10.90
C SER A 182 -7.32 4.03 -10.85
N CYS A 183 -6.73 3.31 -9.88
CA CYS A 183 -5.31 3.42 -9.60
C CYS A 183 -4.73 2.15 -8.97
N TYR A 184 -3.45 1.91 -9.29
CA TYR A 184 -2.60 0.91 -8.65
C TYR A 184 -1.49 1.65 -7.90
N TYR A 185 -1.20 1.23 -6.67
CA TYR A 185 -0.07 1.75 -5.88
C TYR A 185 0.77 0.60 -5.33
N ILE A 186 2.09 0.80 -5.26
CA ILE A 186 3.01 -0.20 -4.71
C ILE A 186 3.53 0.31 -3.38
N GLY A 187 3.13 -0.36 -2.30
CA GLY A 187 3.59 -0.06 -0.94
C GLY A 187 4.85 -0.87 -0.61
N ILE A 188 5.90 -0.21 -0.13
CA ILE A 188 7.18 -0.83 0.26
C ILE A 188 7.45 -0.65 1.74
N VAL A 189 7.96 -1.71 2.37
CA VAL A 189 8.34 -1.79 3.78
C VAL A 189 9.84 -2.12 3.87
N PRO A 190 10.68 -1.15 4.24
CA PRO A 190 12.09 -1.40 4.55
C PRO A 190 12.22 -2.05 5.93
N LEU A 191 13.03 -3.10 6.05
CA LEU A 191 13.20 -3.90 7.26
C LEU A 191 14.67 -4.23 7.53
N LEU A 192 15.01 -4.38 8.81
CA LEU A 192 16.25 -5.00 9.22
C LEU A 192 16.27 -6.49 8.86
N LYS A 193 17.47 -7.05 8.67
CA LYS A 193 17.67 -8.44 8.25
C LYS A 193 16.98 -9.45 9.18
N ASN A 194 16.98 -9.18 10.48
CA ASN A 194 16.45 -10.05 11.54
C ASN A 194 14.92 -10.03 11.71
N VAL A 195 14.19 -9.12 11.06
CA VAL A 195 12.73 -8.98 11.26
C VAL A 195 11.95 -9.98 10.42
N SER A 196 11.22 -10.93 10.99
CA SER A 196 10.42 -11.87 10.20
C SER A 196 9.15 -11.21 9.62
N LEU A 197 8.66 -11.72 8.48
CA LEU A 197 7.47 -11.20 7.81
C LEU A 197 6.21 -11.32 8.69
N GLU A 198 6.14 -12.35 9.52
CA GLU A 198 5.02 -12.63 10.43
C GLU A 198 4.85 -11.58 11.53
N THR A 199 5.87 -10.76 11.79
CA THR A 199 5.77 -9.65 12.75
C THR A 199 5.06 -8.43 12.19
N LEU A 200 4.88 -8.35 10.87
CA LEU A 200 4.23 -7.22 10.23
C LEU A 200 2.71 -7.28 10.44
N PRO A 201 2.05 -6.13 10.66
CA PRO A 201 0.60 -6.06 10.62
C PRO A 201 0.08 -6.38 9.22
N PRO A 202 -1.20 -6.76 9.07
CA PRO A 202 -1.83 -6.89 7.75
C PRO A 202 -1.64 -5.63 6.89
N PRO A 203 -1.51 -5.75 5.55
CA PRO A 203 -1.32 -4.61 4.66
C PRO A 203 -2.39 -3.51 4.77
N GLN A 204 -3.62 -3.85 5.18
CA GLN A 204 -4.71 -2.90 5.38
C GLN A 204 -4.53 -2.05 6.65
N GLU A 205 -3.74 -2.52 7.61
CA GLU A 205 -3.54 -1.91 8.92
C GLU A 205 -2.17 -1.24 9.06
N ILE A 206 -1.23 -1.54 8.15
CA ILE A 206 0.10 -0.94 8.19
C ILE A 206 0.03 0.58 8.01
N VAL A 207 0.84 1.29 8.79
CA VAL A 207 0.85 2.75 8.75
C VAL A 207 1.61 3.21 7.51
N MET A 208 1.00 4.10 6.74
CA MET A 208 1.62 4.67 5.55
C MET A 208 2.24 6.02 5.88
N ASP A 209 3.48 6.26 5.46
CA ASP A 209 4.17 7.54 5.64
C ASP A 209 5.20 7.80 4.53
N THR A 210 5.87 8.95 4.60
CA THR A 210 7.00 9.32 3.74
C THR A 210 8.14 8.32 3.84
N VAL A 211 8.95 8.24 2.77
CA VAL A 211 10.16 7.42 2.70
C VAL A 211 11.04 7.61 3.95
N SER A 212 11.42 8.85 4.26
CA SER A 212 12.32 9.15 5.38
C SER A 212 11.79 8.63 6.72
N LYS A 213 10.49 8.80 6.99
CA LYS A 213 9.90 8.30 8.24
C LYS A 213 9.78 6.78 8.28
N ALA A 214 9.48 6.14 7.14
CA ALA A 214 9.45 4.68 7.07
C ALA A 214 10.81 4.07 7.40
N PHE A 215 11.89 4.62 6.83
CA PHE A 215 13.25 4.21 7.16
C PHE A 215 13.61 4.54 8.62
N ASN A 216 13.36 5.76 9.09
CA ASN A 216 13.71 6.16 10.47
C ASN A 216 13.00 5.32 11.54
N ASN A 217 11.73 4.98 11.33
CA ASN A 217 10.97 4.15 12.25
C ASN A 217 11.43 2.69 12.16
N ASN A 218 11.41 2.08 10.97
CA ASN A 218 11.56 0.63 10.83
C ASN A 218 12.98 0.13 11.10
N LEU A 219 13.99 1.00 10.93
CA LEU A 219 15.39 0.67 11.23
C LEU A 219 15.74 0.88 12.71
N ASN A 220 14.82 1.40 13.51
CA ASN A 220 14.97 1.44 14.96
C ASN A 220 14.69 0.04 15.55
N ALA A 221 15.58 -0.47 16.41
CA ALA A 221 15.41 -1.77 17.07
C ALA A 221 14.06 -1.87 17.83
N LEU A 222 13.57 -0.76 18.40
CA LEU A 222 12.30 -0.70 19.13
C LEU A 222 11.07 -0.92 18.23
N ALA A 223 11.18 -0.73 16.90
CA ALA A 223 10.05 -0.91 15.99
C ALA A 223 9.61 -2.38 15.91
N ALA A 224 10.59 -3.30 15.91
CA ALA A 224 10.33 -4.73 15.92
C ALA A 224 9.69 -5.19 17.24
N GLU A 225 10.16 -4.67 18.39
CA GLU A 225 9.59 -4.95 19.70
C GLU A 225 8.13 -4.47 19.81
N LYS A 226 7.85 -3.27 19.29
CA LYS A 226 6.51 -2.66 19.31
C LYS A 226 5.61 -3.12 18.16
N LYS A 227 6.11 -4.00 17.27
CA LYS A 227 5.43 -4.44 16.03
C LYS A 227 4.85 -3.29 15.20
N ARG A 228 5.54 -2.15 15.21
CA ARG A 228 5.06 -0.92 14.58
C ARG A 228 5.95 -0.59 13.40
N PHE A 229 5.51 -1.02 12.22
CA PHE A 229 6.19 -0.81 10.95
C PHE A 229 5.42 0.12 10.06
N PHE A 230 6.16 0.94 9.31
CA PHE A 230 5.61 1.89 8.35
C PHE A 230 5.95 1.45 6.93
N ALA A 231 5.05 1.74 6.01
CA ALA A 231 5.28 1.56 4.58
C ALA A 231 5.22 2.93 3.88
N TYR A 232 5.82 3.02 2.71
CA TYR A 232 5.71 4.18 1.83
C TYR A 232 5.25 3.73 0.44
N ILE A 233 4.70 4.65 -0.35
CA ILE A 233 4.33 4.37 -1.73
C ILE A 233 5.57 4.58 -2.60
N ALA A 234 6.10 3.51 -3.19
CA ALA A 234 7.22 3.62 -4.13
C ALA A 234 6.73 4.11 -5.49
N GLU A 235 5.69 3.46 -6.03
CA GLU A 235 5.18 3.74 -7.37
C GLU A 235 3.65 3.77 -7.43
N SER A 236 3.13 4.39 -8.48
CA SER A 236 1.69 4.45 -8.75
C SER A 236 1.42 4.47 -10.25
N TYR A 237 0.33 3.84 -10.69
CA TYR A 237 -0.01 3.68 -12.10
C TYR A 237 -1.52 3.75 -12.36
N THR A 238 -1.92 4.41 -13.45
CA THR A 238 -3.32 4.42 -13.91
C THR A 238 -3.74 3.11 -14.59
N GLU A 239 -2.76 2.40 -15.14
CA GLU A 239 -2.94 1.11 -15.83
C GLU A 239 -2.19 0.01 -15.06
N TYR A 240 -2.54 -1.26 -15.32
CA TYR A 240 -1.94 -2.37 -14.60
C TYR A 240 -0.51 -2.63 -15.11
N PRO A 241 0.53 -2.49 -14.26
CA PRO A 241 1.89 -2.82 -14.66
C PRO A 241 2.05 -4.35 -14.75
N MET A 242 2.70 -4.85 -15.81
CA MET A 242 3.07 -6.28 -15.91
C MET A 242 4.32 -6.58 -15.08
N ASP A 243 5.24 -5.63 -15.07
CA ASP A 243 6.48 -5.65 -14.31
C ASP A 243 6.92 -4.22 -14.00
N THR A 244 7.74 -4.06 -12.95
CA THR A 244 8.38 -2.79 -12.60
C THR A 244 9.66 -3.02 -11.81
N VAL A 245 10.49 -1.98 -11.71
CA VAL A 245 11.72 -1.98 -10.93
C VAL A 245 11.54 -1.01 -9.77
N ILE A 246 11.78 -1.47 -8.55
CA ILE A 246 11.73 -0.61 -7.37
C ILE A 246 13.17 -0.26 -7.00
N GLY A 247 13.46 1.02 -6.84
CA GLY A 247 14.75 1.54 -6.41
C GLY A 247 15.61 2.17 -7.50
N ASP A 248 15.09 2.38 -8.71
CA ASP A 248 15.83 3.00 -9.81
C ASP A 248 15.40 4.46 -10.07
N GLY A 249 14.35 4.92 -9.37
CA GLY A 249 13.78 6.25 -9.49
C GLY A 249 12.97 6.46 -10.77
N ARG A 250 12.60 5.38 -11.47
CA ARG A 250 11.95 5.43 -12.78
C ARG A 250 10.76 4.47 -12.82
N GLY A 251 9.57 5.02 -13.06
CA GLY A 251 8.40 4.19 -13.34
C GLY A 251 8.49 3.48 -14.70
N VAL A 252 7.54 2.56 -14.93
CA VAL A 252 7.42 1.82 -16.20
C VAL A 252 7.28 2.75 -17.41
N ALA A 253 8.09 2.52 -18.43
CA ALA A 253 8.10 3.31 -19.65
C ALA A 253 6.72 3.32 -20.34
N GLY A 254 6.21 4.51 -20.65
CA GLY A 254 4.91 4.69 -21.32
C GLY A 254 3.70 4.64 -20.39
N MET A 255 3.86 4.25 -19.12
CA MET A 255 2.78 4.30 -18.14
C MET A 255 2.73 5.65 -17.43
N LYS A 256 1.51 6.13 -17.17
CA LYS A 256 1.29 7.39 -16.44
C LYS A 256 1.12 7.11 -14.95
N PRO A 257 1.74 7.92 -14.09
CA PRO A 257 1.48 7.85 -12.67
C PRO A 257 0.05 8.27 -12.37
N CYS A 258 -0.48 7.78 -11.26
CA CYS A 258 -1.79 8.19 -10.79
C CYS A 258 -1.85 9.70 -10.52
N SER A 259 -2.88 10.36 -11.03
CA SER A 259 -3.14 11.78 -10.73
C SER A 259 -3.51 12.00 -9.27
N VAL A 260 -4.03 10.97 -8.58
CA VAL A 260 -4.49 11.05 -7.20
C VAL A 260 -3.50 10.38 -6.24
N LEU A 261 -3.12 11.11 -5.21
CA LEU A 261 -2.29 10.62 -4.11
C LEU A 261 -3.00 9.49 -3.34
N TYR A 262 -2.22 8.56 -2.80
CA TYR A 262 -2.77 7.53 -1.92
C TYR A 262 -3.28 8.18 -0.63
N LEU A 263 -4.52 7.84 -0.23
CA LEU A 263 -5.26 8.50 0.85
C LEU A 263 -5.28 10.04 0.75
N SER A 264 -5.20 10.58 -0.47
CA SER A 264 -5.10 12.02 -0.75
C SER A 264 -3.92 12.73 -0.08
N ARG A 265 -2.90 11.98 0.38
CA ARG A 265 -1.76 12.53 1.15
C ARG A 265 -0.42 12.02 0.67
N TYR A 266 -0.30 10.74 0.37
CA TYR A 266 0.99 10.09 0.15
C TYR A 266 1.30 10.03 -1.34
N LYS A 267 2.42 10.67 -1.71
CA LYS A 267 2.96 10.67 -3.07
C LYS A 267 3.81 9.42 -3.28
N ALA A 268 3.80 8.92 -4.51
CA ALA A 268 4.73 7.89 -4.95
C ALA A 268 6.15 8.47 -5.05
N GLU A 269 7.09 7.83 -4.36
CA GLU A 269 8.50 8.19 -4.31
C GLU A 269 9.34 6.92 -4.43
N ASP A 270 9.82 6.62 -5.64
CA ASP A 270 10.77 5.54 -5.85
C ASP A 270 12.18 6.07 -5.63
N VAL A 271 12.84 5.58 -4.58
CA VAL A 271 14.17 6.03 -4.16
C VAL A 271 15.15 4.87 -4.23
N VAL A 272 16.41 5.19 -4.54
CA VAL A 272 17.51 4.23 -4.51
C VAL A 272 17.53 3.51 -3.16
N LEU A 273 17.43 2.18 -3.17
CA LEU A 273 17.32 1.39 -1.97
C LEU A 273 18.69 1.23 -1.31
N ARG A 274 18.69 1.15 0.02
CA ARG A 274 19.91 0.94 0.81
C ARG A 274 20.32 -0.54 0.76
N PRO A 275 21.59 -0.85 0.41
CA PRO A 275 22.14 -2.19 0.54
C PRO A 275 22.14 -2.68 2.00
N GLY A 276 22.17 -3.99 2.19
CA GLY A 276 22.19 -4.64 3.51
C GLY A 276 20.84 -4.69 4.23
N LEU A 277 19.76 -4.19 3.60
CA LEU A 277 18.40 -4.22 4.13
C LEU A 277 17.53 -5.27 3.44
N LYS A 278 16.43 -5.59 4.11
CA LYS A 278 15.38 -6.46 3.59
C LYS A 278 14.17 -5.62 3.20
N TYR A 279 13.61 -5.87 2.03
CA TYR A 279 12.43 -5.17 1.51
C TYR A 279 11.30 -6.14 1.25
N THR A 280 10.10 -5.76 1.67
CA THR A 280 8.85 -6.42 1.29
C THR A 280 7.82 -5.34 0.99
N GLY A 281 6.62 -5.72 0.59
CA GLY A 281 5.62 -4.78 0.17
C GLY A 281 4.40 -5.48 -0.42
N PHE A 282 3.49 -4.69 -0.95
CA PHE A 282 2.18 -5.17 -1.42
C PHE A 282 1.61 -4.22 -2.48
N LEU A 283 0.71 -4.76 -3.29
CA LEU A 283 -0.06 -4.00 -4.27
C LEU A 283 -1.33 -3.46 -3.61
N ILE A 284 -1.65 -2.22 -3.89
CA ILE A 284 -2.88 -1.54 -3.47
C ILE A 284 -3.66 -1.16 -4.72
N VAL A 285 -4.94 -1.46 -4.72
CA VAL A 285 -5.86 -1.18 -5.82
C VAL A 285 -6.92 -0.20 -5.32
N ARG A 286 -7.14 0.88 -6.05
CA ARG A 286 -8.15 1.89 -5.71
C ARG A 286 -9.33 1.81 -6.67
N VAL A 287 -10.53 1.91 -6.11
CA VAL A 287 -11.78 2.05 -6.85
C VAL A 287 -12.46 3.31 -6.34
N ASP A 288 -12.63 4.30 -7.21
CA ASP A 288 -13.33 5.52 -6.87
C ASP A 288 -14.84 5.29 -6.79
N LYS A 289 -15.57 6.13 -6.06
CA LYS A 289 -17.03 6.05 -5.94
C LYS A 289 -17.70 6.39 -7.27
N ASP A 290 -18.91 5.89 -7.49
CA ASP A 290 -19.74 6.38 -8.59
C ASP A 290 -20.39 7.72 -8.21
N ASP A 291 -19.80 8.83 -8.66
CA ASP A 291 -20.28 10.19 -8.35
C ASP A 291 -21.63 10.53 -9.00
N LYS A 292 -22.14 9.71 -9.93
CA LYS A 292 -23.39 10.02 -10.65
C LYS A 292 -24.68 9.75 -9.84
N ASP A 293 -24.61 9.03 -8.72
CA ASP A 293 -25.79 8.68 -7.92
C ASP A 293 -26.17 9.74 -6.87
N GLU A 294 -25.31 10.71 -6.56
CA GLU A 294 -25.64 11.78 -5.61
C GLU A 294 -26.71 12.75 -6.13
N VAL A 295 -27.02 12.71 -7.43
CA VAL A 295 -27.99 13.62 -8.06
C VAL A 295 -29.43 13.07 -8.04
N GLN A 296 -29.66 11.78 -7.76
CA GLN A 296 -31.00 11.16 -7.88
C GLN A 296 -31.59 10.57 -6.60
N GLY A 297 -30.81 10.39 -5.52
CA GLY A 297 -31.29 9.79 -4.28
C GLY A 297 -31.06 10.70 -3.08
N GLY A 298 -32.00 11.59 -2.78
CA GLY A 298 -32.05 12.39 -1.55
C GLY A 298 -32.29 11.56 -0.29
N ALA A 299 -31.52 10.50 -0.06
CA ALA A 299 -31.46 9.81 1.21
C ALA A 299 -30.46 10.54 2.11
N HIS A 300 -30.98 11.40 2.99
CA HIS A 300 -30.24 11.92 4.12
C HIS A 300 -29.74 10.75 4.98
N TYR A 301 -28.49 10.34 4.77
CA TYR A 301 -27.78 9.49 5.72
C TYR A 301 -27.51 10.31 6.97
N SER A 302 -28.35 10.13 7.99
CA SER A 302 -28.10 10.62 9.35
C SER A 302 -26.74 10.09 9.82
N ARG A 303 -25.73 10.97 9.86
CA ARG A 303 -24.42 10.66 10.45
C ARG A 303 -24.58 10.52 11.96
N ILE A 304 -24.82 9.29 12.43
CA ILE A 304 -24.56 8.94 13.82
C ILE A 304 -23.11 8.45 13.86
N LEU A 305 -22.21 9.34 14.27
CA LEU A 305 -20.84 9.00 14.64
C LEU A 305 -20.89 8.15 15.90
N ASP A 306 -20.66 6.84 15.76
CA ASP A 306 -20.43 5.95 16.90
C ASP A 306 -18.91 5.65 16.97
N PRO A 307 -18.18 6.26 17.93
CA PRO A 307 -16.77 5.99 18.11
C PRO A 307 -16.66 4.77 19.01
N MET A 308 -16.36 3.60 18.44
CA MET A 308 -15.64 2.45 19.03
C MET A 308 -16.10 1.13 18.39
N ARG A 309 -15.55 0.76 17.22
CA ARG A 309 -15.61 -0.65 16.74
C ARG A 309 -14.27 -1.13 16.15
N PRO A 310 -13.86 -2.39 16.42
CA PRO A 310 -12.63 -2.97 15.90
C PRO A 310 -12.70 -3.16 14.38
N ARG A 311 -11.60 -2.83 13.68
CA ARG A 311 -11.44 -2.92 12.22
C ARG A 311 -11.17 -4.35 11.78
N ALA A 312 -12.22 -5.13 11.56
CA ALA A 312 -12.13 -6.39 10.82
C ALA A 312 -13.48 -6.75 10.18
N TYR A 313 -14.05 -5.85 9.37
CA TYR A 313 -15.23 -6.17 8.57
C TYR A 313 -15.11 -5.45 7.22
N ARG A 314 -15.54 -6.13 6.14
CA ARG A 314 -15.69 -5.57 4.79
C ARG A 314 -16.58 -4.33 4.88
N GLN A 315 -15.97 -3.17 5.09
CA GLN A 315 -16.69 -1.90 5.22
C GLN A 315 -17.02 -1.40 3.81
N LEU A 316 -18.31 -1.36 3.51
CA LEU A 316 -18.85 -0.40 2.54
C LEU A 316 -18.57 1.01 3.09
N HIS A 317 -17.39 1.55 2.81
CA HIS A 317 -16.97 2.88 3.23
C HIS A 317 -17.91 3.93 2.60
N LEU A 318 -18.82 4.50 3.38
CA LEU A 318 -19.91 5.34 2.89
C LEU A 318 -19.50 6.74 2.37
N SER A 319 -18.22 7.12 2.38
CA SER A 319 -17.79 8.47 1.95
C SER A 319 -16.41 8.60 1.30
N GLY A 320 -15.73 7.49 0.96
CA GLY A 320 -14.40 7.54 0.34
C GLY A 320 -14.17 6.43 -0.68
N PRO A 321 -13.06 6.50 -1.45
CA PRO A 321 -12.69 5.44 -2.37
C PRO A 321 -12.46 4.12 -1.62
N ALA A 322 -12.76 3.01 -2.29
CA ALA A 322 -12.48 1.68 -1.77
C ALA A 322 -11.05 1.25 -2.14
N TYR A 323 -10.37 0.54 -1.24
CA TYR A 323 -9.01 0.06 -1.44
C TYR A 323 -8.93 -1.46 -1.25
N GLY A 324 -8.48 -2.16 -2.29
CA GLY A 324 -8.09 -3.56 -2.23
C GLY A 324 -6.58 -3.68 -1.98
N PHE A 325 -6.17 -4.71 -1.25
CA PHE A 325 -4.76 -4.92 -0.89
C PHE A 325 -4.36 -6.35 -1.17
N SER A 326 -3.18 -6.55 -1.76
CA SER A 326 -2.56 -7.87 -1.82
C SER A 326 -1.94 -8.24 -0.48
N GLY A 327 -1.55 -9.51 -0.33
CA GLY A 327 -0.61 -9.91 0.72
C GLY A 327 0.81 -9.39 0.44
N TYR A 328 1.70 -9.53 1.43
CA TYR A 328 3.11 -9.19 1.27
C TYR A 328 3.82 -10.12 0.27
N PHE A 329 4.63 -9.56 -0.63
CA PHE A 329 5.52 -10.33 -1.50
C PHE A 329 6.72 -10.89 -0.74
N LYS A 330 7.35 -11.93 -1.28
CA LYS A 330 8.50 -12.60 -0.65
C LYS A 330 9.63 -11.59 -0.41
N PRO A 331 10.14 -11.44 0.82
CA PRO A 331 11.15 -10.43 1.10
C PRO A 331 12.41 -10.57 0.23
N VAL A 332 12.88 -9.45 -0.31
CA VAL A 332 14.14 -9.33 -1.06
C VAL A 332 15.21 -8.80 -0.12
N PHE A 333 16.36 -9.47 -0.05
CA PHE A 333 17.52 -8.97 0.66
C PHE A 333 18.49 -8.38 -0.35
N LEU A 334 18.81 -7.09 -0.22
CA LEU A 334 19.83 -6.47 -1.05
C LEU A 334 21.17 -6.70 -0.36
N GLU A 335 22.06 -7.44 -0.99
CA GLU A 335 23.37 -7.74 -0.41
C GLU A 335 24.17 -6.44 -0.24
N PRO A 336 24.89 -6.27 0.89
CA PRO A 336 25.79 -5.14 1.06
C PRO A 336 26.84 -5.16 -0.04
N GLU A 337 27.29 -3.99 -0.50
CA GLU A 337 28.45 -3.92 -1.39
C GLU A 337 29.65 -4.53 -0.67
N ASP A 338 30.34 -5.47 -1.30
CA ASP A 338 31.54 -6.10 -0.76
C ASP A 338 32.69 -5.06 -0.67
N GLU A 339 32.75 -4.29 0.41
CA GLU A 339 33.91 -3.44 0.76
C GLU A 339 35.20 -4.26 0.87
N ARG A 340 35.09 -5.59 1.07
CA ARG A 340 36.20 -6.55 1.10
C ARG A 340 37.01 -6.59 -0.18
N SER A 341 36.43 -6.26 -1.34
CA SER A 341 37.15 -6.32 -2.62
C SER A 341 38.26 -5.26 -2.70
N MET A 342 38.02 -4.05 -2.20
CA MET A 342 38.98 -2.95 -2.35
C MET A 342 40.15 -3.05 -1.35
N VAL A 343 39.87 -3.39 -0.08
CA VAL A 343 40.91 -3.58 0.94
C VAL A 343 41.69 -4.88 0.72
N GLY A 344 41.00 -5.94 0.30
CA GLY A 344 41.60 -7.24 -0.02
C GLY A 344 42.52 -7.17 -1.23
N ALA A 345 42.12 -6.49 -2.31
CA ALA A 345 42.97 -6.29 -3.50
C ALA A 345 44.19 -5.40 -3.21
N PHE A 346 44.04 -4.38 -2.35
CA PHE A 346 45.18 -3.55 -1.94
C PHE A 346 46.21 -4.37 -1.16
N LEU A 347 45.79 -5.20 -0.21
CA LEU A 347 46.70 -6.02 0.58
C LEU A 347 47.34 -7.15 -0.24
N THR A 348 46.60 -7.79 -1.15
CA THR A 348 47.14 -8.89 -1.97
C THR A 348 48.12 -8.45 -3.05
N VAL A 349 48.08 -7.19 -3.49
CA VAL A 349 49.03 -6.65 -4.48
C VAL A 349 50.18 -5.90 -3.82
N LEU A 350 49.91 -5.06 -2.81
CA LEU A 350 50.92 -4.19 -2.21
C LEU A 350 51.94 -4.97 -1.36
N VAL A 351 51.49 -5.97 -0.60
CA VAL A 351 52.35 -6.76 0.29
C VAL A 351 53.40 -7.58 -0.48
N PRO A 352 53.05 -8.36 -1.53
CA PRO A 352 54.06 -9.07 -2.30
C PRO A 352 54.97 -8.14 -3.12
N LEU A 353 54.47 -6.99 -3.59
CA LEU A 353 55.30 -5.98 -4.27
C LEU A 353 56.39 -5.43 -3.32
N LEU A 354 56.01 -5.05 -2.09
CA LEU A 354 56.97 -4.59 -1.08
C LEU A 354 57.96 -5.68 -0.69
N ALA A 355 57.51 -6.93 -0.52
CA ALA A 355 58.39 -8.05 -0.25
C ALA A 355 59.40 -8.28 -1.39
N PHE A 356 58.95 -8.21 -2.65
CA PHE A 356 59.82 -8.34 -3.82
C PHE A 356 60.88 -7.23 -3.88
N LEU A 357 60.50 -5.97 -3.61
CA LEU A 357 61.43 -4.84 -3.58
C LEU A 357 62.49 -4.99 -2.48
N THR A 358 62.10 -5.44 -1.28
CA THR A 358 63.07 -5.70 -0.19
C THR A 358 64.03 -6.83 -0.54
N MET A 359 63.55 -7.93 -1.14
CA MET A 359 64.40 -9.04 -1.57
C MET A 359 65.36 -8.62 -2.69
N ALA A 360 64.91 -7.82 -3.65
CA ALA A 360 65.75 -7.25 -4.69
C ALA A 360 66.83 -6.32 -4.11
N ALA A 361 66.48 -5.49 -3.12
CA ALA A 361 67.43 -4.62 -2.44
C ALA A 361 68.48 -5.41 -1.66
N VAL A 362 68.08 -6.45 -0.91
CA VAL A 362 69.00 -7.33 -0.17
C VAL A 362 69.92 -8.09 -1.12
N MET A 363 69.40 -8.61 -2.24
CA MET A 363 70.21 -9.26 -3.27
C MET A 363 71.18 -8.29 -3.93
N GLY A 364 70.76 -7.06 -4.22
CA GLY A 364 71.63 -5.99 -4.73
C GLY A 364 72.77 -5.68 -3.76
N LEU A 365 72.45 -5.50 -2.46
CA LEU A 365 73.44 -5.29 -1.41
C LEU A 365 74.40 -6.48 -1.25
N PHE A 366 73.92 -7.71 -1.39
CA PHE A 366 74.75 -8.90 -1.32
C PHE A 366 75.73 -9.01 -2.50
N VAL A 367 75.27 -8.68 -3.72
CA VAL A 367 76.12 -8.64 -4.92
C VAL A 367 77.17 -7.52 -4.83
N LEU A 368 76.78 -6.34 -4.34
CA LEU A 368 77.70 -5.22 -4.10
C LEU A 368 78.74 -5.57 -3.02
N HIS A 369 78.33 -6.25 -1.96
CA HIS A 369 79.23 -6.75 -0.91
C HIS A 369 80.23 -7.77 -1.44
N LYS A 370 79.80 -8.69 -2.30
CA LYS A 370 80.70 -9.69 -2.92
C LYS A 370 81.70 -9.08 -3.91
N ARG A 371 81.39 -7.93 -4.51
CA ARG A 371 82.27 -7.22 -5.44
C ARG A 371 83.28 -6.29 -4.76
N GLY A 372 83.23 -6.15 -3.43
CA GLY A 372 84.24 -5.40 -2.67
C GLY A 372 84.13 -3.87 -2.78
N GLU A 373 83.01 -3.34 -3.28
CA GLU A 373 82.80 -1.89 -3.49
C GLU A 373 81.92 -1.23 -2.41
N VAL A 374 81.73 -1.89 -1.26
CA VAL A 374 80.87 -1.37 -0.17
C VAL A 374 81.53 -0.24 0.63
N SER A 375 82.86 -0.08 0.57
CA SER A 375 83.55 0.97 1.33
C SER A 375 83.38 2.38 0.76
N GLN A 376 83.01 2.54 -0.51
CA GLN A 376 82.83 3.87 -1.13
C GLN A 376 81.39 4.42 -1.04
N TRP A 377 80.37 3.56 -0.93
CA TRP A 377 78.97 4.01 -0.83
C TRP A 377 78.55 4.45 0.59
N CYS A 378 79.20 3.92 1.63
CA CYS A 378 78.95 4.34 3.01
C CYS A 378 79.40 5.79 3.32
N HIS A 379 80.27 6.39 2.51
CA HIS A 379 80.64 7.79 2.65
C HIS A 379 79.58 8.77 2.09
N TRP A 380 78.77 8.35 1.12
CA TRP A 380 77.70 9.17 0.55
C TRP A 380 76.43 9.17 1.42
N LEU A 381 76.09 8.03 2.02
CA LEU A 381 74.90 7.89 2.88
C LEU A 381 75.04 8.53 4.27
N TRP A 382 76.26 8.85 4.73
CA TRP A 382 76.50 9.47 6.04
C TRP A 382 76.84 10.98 6.00
N MET A 383 77.04 11.57 4.81
CA MET A 383 77.34 13.01 4.64
C MET A 383 76.16 13.86 4.12
N SER A 384 74.92 13.36 4.11
CA SER A 384 73.75 14.23 3.84
C SER A 384 73.16 14.88 5.10
N LYS A 385 73.70 14.59 6.28
CA LYS A 385 73.24 15.17 7.55
C LYS A 385 74.06 16.41 7.90
N GLU A 386 74.00 17.43 7.04
CA GLU A 386 74.29 18.83 7.40
C GLU A 386 73.94 19.75 6.22
N SER A 387 72.68 20.15 6.11
CA SER A 387 72.27 21.49 5.67
C SER A 387 70.74 21.62 5.63
N SER A 388 70.27 22.83 5.91
CA SER A 388 68.88 23.30 5.87
C SER A 388 68.00 22.94 7.07
N LEU A 389 68.22 23.75 8.11
CA LEU A 389 67.19 24.37 8.92
C LEU A 389 66.07 24.94 8.00
N GLY A 390 65.11 24.11 7.64
CA GLY A 390 63.93 24.48 6.87
C GLY A 390 62.77 23.68 7.44
N ALA A 391 61.92 24.35 8.20
CA ALA A 391 60.71 23.75 8.76
C ALA A 391 59.89 23.10 7.62
N GLU A 392 59.92 21.77 7.54
CA GLU A 392 58.92 21.02 6.79
C GLU A 392 57.56 21.35 7.40
N ARG A 393 56.77 22.13 6.65
CA ARG A 393 55.34 22.24 6.84
C ARG A 393 54.76 20.86 6.56
N THR A 394 54.64 20.04 7.60
CA THR A 394 53.79 18.86 7.57
C THR A 394 52.36 19.34 7.29
N LEU A 395 51.87 19.00 6.10
CA LEU A 395 50.46 19.17 5.76
C LEU A 395 49.63 18.44 6.81
N LEU A 396 48.79 19.20 7.51
CA LEU A 396 47.81 18.66 8.43
C LEU A 396 46.97 17.62 7.69
N ARG A 397 46.78 16.45 8.33
CA ARG A 397 45.67 15.53 8.00
C ARG A 397 44.39 16.37 7.87
N PRO A 398 43.47 16.08 6.93
CA PRO A 398 42.21 16.81 6.84
C PRO A 398 41.47 16.65 8.18
N SER A 399 41.63 17.63 9.06
CA SER A 399 40.85 17.76 10.26
C SER A 399 39.42 18.05 9.82
N THR A 400 38.47 17.50 10.54
CA THR A 400 37.01 17.68 10.43
C THR A 400 36.51 19.14 10.40
N TYR A 401 37.40 20.12 10.38
CA TYR A 401 37.14 21.55 10.36
C TYR A 401 37.89 22.16 9.17
N HIS A 402 37.12 22.70 8.21
CA HIS A 402 37.65 23.39 7.03
C HIS A 402 37.84 24.87 7.34
N ALA A 403 38.74 25.53 6.60
CA ALA A 403 38.90 26.98 6.69
C ALA A 403 37.57 27.68 6.36
N ILE A 404 37.10 28.54 7.26
CA ILE A 404 35.89 29.33 7.07
C ILE A 404 36.21 30.47 6.10
N ALA A 405 35.39 30.67 5.09
CA ALA A 405 35.52 31.81 4.18
C ALA A 405 35.31 33.13 4.94
N VAL A 406 35.98 34.20 4.50
CA VAL A 406 35.93 35.50 5.21
C VAL A 406 34.50 36.04 5.31
N ASP A 407 33.69 35.80 4.29
CA ASP A 407 32.30 36.25 4.23
C ASP A 407 31.38 35.50 5.22
N ASP A 408 31.76 34.29 5.62
CA ASP A 408 30.99 33.41 6.52
C ASP A 408 31.45 33.50 8.00
N LEU A 409 32.49 34.29 8.30
CA LEU A 409 32.99 34.49 9.66
C LEU A 409 31.90 34.97 10.66
N PRO A 410 31.05 35.96 10.34
CA PRO A 410 30.07 36.49 11.30
C PRO A 410 28.97 35.47 11.64
N SER A 411 28.54 34.68 10.66
CA SER A 411 27.49 33.68 10.82
C SER A 411 27.98 32.45 11.58
N GLU A 412 29.18 31.96 11.26
CA GLU A 412 29.83 30.86 11.99
C GLU A 412 30.13 31.25 13.44
N TYR A 413 30.59 32.47 13.69
CA TYR A 413 30.84 32.96 15.06
C TYR A 413 29.56 32.91 15.92
N LEU A 414 28.42 33.39 15.38
CA LEU A 414 27.14 33.38 16.08
C LEU A 414 26.59 31.95 16.28
N MET A 415 26.75 31.06 15.29
CA MET A 415 26.34 29.66 15.43
C MET A 415 27.13 28.94 16.52
N ARG A 416 28.45 29.14 16.57
CA ARG A 416 29.34 28.45 17.50
C ARG A 416 29.24 28.95 18.95
N HIS A 417 28.70 30.15 19.17
CA HIS A 417 28.41 30.71 20.51
C HIS A 417 26.96 30.50 20.97
N ARG A 418 26.10 29.91 20.13
CA ARG A 418 24.65 29.90 20.37
C ARG A 418 24.25 29.12 21.63
N ASP A 419 24.96 28.03 21.92
CA ASP A 419 24.56 27.04 22.93
C ASP A 419 25.77 26.55 23.77
N SER A 420 26.54 27.51 24.30
CA SER A 420 27.85 27.38 24.99
C SER A 420 29.05 27.19 24.05
N ASP A 421 30.21 27.70 24.45
CA ASP A 421 31.48 27.65 23.69
C ASP A 421 32.03 26.22 23.50
N PHE A 422 31.19 25.19 23.66
CA PHE A 422 31.51 23.78 23.54
C PHE A 422 32.16 23.45 22.19
N LEU A 423 31.70 24.05 21.09
CA LEU A 423 32.30 23.83 19.76
C LEU A 423 33.71 24.44 19.65
N PHE A 424 33.96 25.57 20.32
CA PHE A 424 35.31 26.14 20.41
C PHE A 424 36.24 25.30 21.29
N ALA A 425 35.73 24.79 22.41
CA ALA A 425 36.49 23.89 23.28
C ALA A 425 36.86 22.60 22.55
N GLN A 426 35.91 22.00 21.81
CA GLN A 426 36.15 20.80 21.02
C GLN A 426 37.14 21.03 19.88
N GLU A 427 37.09 22.19 19.21
CA GLU A 427 38.05 22.58 18.18
C GLU A 427 39.45 22.82 18.78
N TYR A 428 39.52 23.50 19.93
CA TYR A 428 40.77 23.75 20.66
C TYR A 428 41.42 22.45 21.16
N GLU A 429 40.65 21.52 21.71
CA GLU A 429 41.13 20.21 22.16
C GLU A 429 41.57 19.32 20.99
N ALA A 430 41.00 19.51 19.80
CA ALA A 430 41.41 18.81 18.59
C ALA A 430 42.72 19.34 17.99
N LEU A 431 43.22 20.49 18.46
CA LEU A 431 44.52 21.02 18.01
C LEU A 431 45.66 20.17 18.61
N PRO A 432 46.67 19.79 17.79
CA PRO A 432 47.82 19.06 18.29
C PRO A 432 48.53 19.86 19.40
N HIS A 433 48.59 19.28 20.60
CA HIS A 433 49.30 19.86 21.75
C HIS A 433 50.80 19.71 21.55
N TYR A 434 51.42 20.67 20.89
CA TYR A 434 52.87 20.77 20.84
C TYR A 434 53.38 21.21 22.22
N LYS A 435 54.25 20.42 22.85
CA LYS A 435 55.14 20.94 23.89
C LYS A 435 56.10 21.91 23.19
N LEU A 436 55.71 23.17 23.14
CA LEU A 436 56.65 24.24 22.83
C LEU A 436 57.55 24.36 24.06
N ASP A 437 58.83 24.03 23.90
CA ASP A 437 59.88 24.42 24.84
C ASP A 437 60.04 25.94 24.76
N ALA A 438 59.04 26.66 25.26
CA ALA A 438 59.02 28.11 25.29
C ALA A 438 59.89 28.56 26.47
N VAL A 439 61.17 28.81 26.20
CA VAL A 439 62.04 29.52 27.14
C VAL A 439 61.57 30.96 27.18
N ALA A 440 61.06 31.39 28.33
CA ALA A 440 60.60 32.76 28.49
C ALA A 440 61.76 33.75 28.25
N SER A 441 61.48 34.82 27.50
CA SER A 441 62.50 35.76 27.07
C SER A 441 63.20 36.42 28.27
N ALA A 442 64.52 36.26 28.38
CA ALA A 442 65.34 36.86 29.44
C ALA A 442 65.59 38.37 29.25
N ARG A 443 64.84 39.03 28.37
CA ARG A 443 64.94 40.47 28.18
C ARG A 443 64.42 41.20 29.42
N LYS A 444 65.12 42.26 29.80
CA LYS A 444 64.87 43.06 31.02
C LYS A 444 63.43 43.59 31.11
N GLU A 445 62.81 43.82 29.95
CA GLU A 445 61.41 44.27 29.81
C GLU A 445 60.36 43.19 30.12
N ASN A 446 60.73 41.91 30.11
CA ASN A 446 59.84 40.78 30.40
C ASN A 446 60.06 40.18 31.80
N ALA A 447 60.99 40.75 32.59
CA ALA A 447 61.32 40.27 33.93
C ALA A 447 60.16 40.36 34.93
N CYS A 448 59.13 41.16 34.65
CA CYS A 448 57.91 41.24 35.48
C CYS A 448 56.78 40.31 35.02
N LYS A 449 56.94 39.61 33.89
CA LYS A 449 55.92 38.74 33.28
C LYS A 449 56.28 37.25 33.36
N ASN A 450 57.54 36.94 33.66
CA ASN A 450 58.01 35.61 34.07
C ASN A 450 57.94 35.52 35.59
#